data_AF-A0A358SIF3-F1
#
_entry.id   AF-A0A358SIF3-F1
#
_cell.length_a   1.000
_cell.length_b   1.000
_cell.length_c   1.000
_cell.angle_alpha   90.00
_cell.angle_beta   90.00
_cell.angle_gamma   90.00
#
_symmetry.space_group_name_H-M   'P 1'
#
loop_
_entity.id
_entity.type
_entity.pdbx_description
1 polymer ?
#
loop_
_entity_poly.entity_id
_entity_poly.type
_entity_poly.pdbx_seq_one_letter_code
_entity_poly.pdbx_strand_id
1 'polypeptide(L)'
;IYGALSAYIIIGLMFAAFYAAMQHLGAGSFFANGQSGNTQTFQYFSFTTLTTLGYGDFTAASDGGRAIAVMEALTGQIFLATLVARLVAAFRAPAEQAHPVTARRWRPPGAVRRGAPMSYGRQPARNRSRN
;
A
#
# COMPACT_ATOMS: atom_id res chain seq x y z
N ILE A 1 -13.19 -1.60 1.19
CA ILE A 1 -13.29 -1.33 2.65
C ILE A 1 -14.14 -2.40 3.34
N TYR A 2 -15.42 -2.57 2.98
CA TYR A 2 -16.30 -3.59 3.60
C TYR A 2 -15.73 -5.03 3.58
N GLY A 3 -15.11 -5.45 2.47
CA GLY A 3 -14.46 -6.77 2.40
C GLY A 3 -13.29 -6.94 3.38
N ALA A 4 -12.53 -5.87 3.65
CA ALA A 4 -11.43 -5.93 4.61
C ALA A 4 -11.92 -5.93 6.06
N LEU A 5 -12.99 -5.18 6.36
CA LEU A 5 -13.67 -5.28 7.66
C LEU A 5 -14.22 -6.68 7.90
N SER A 6 -14.86 -7.27 6.89
CA SER A 6 -15.35 -8.64 6.96
C SER A 6 -14.21 -9.64 7.16
N ALA A 7 -13.11 -9.52 6.41
CA ALA A 7 -11.94 -10.38 6.60
C ALA A 7 -11.35 -10.27 8.01
N TYR A 8 -11.27 -9.06 8.58
CA TYR A 8 -10.80 -8.86 9.96
C TYR A 8 -11.67 -9.59 10.99
N ILE A 9 -12.99 -9.51 10.85
CA ILE A 9 -13.93 -10.22 11.73
C ILE A 9 -13.81 -11.74 11.54
N ILE A 10 -13.68 -12.22 10.30
CA ILE A 10 -13.49 -13.64 10.01
C ILE A 10 -12.20 -14.17 10.62
N ILE A 11 -11.11 -13.40 10.59
CA ILE A 11 -9.84 -13.78 11.24
C ILE A 11 -10.06 -13.97 12.75
N GLY A 12 -10.70 -13.02 13.43
CA GLY A 12 -11.04 -13.17 14.86
C GLY A 12 -11.92 -14.39 15.12
N LEU A 13 -12.99 -14.60 14.33
CA LEU A 13 -13.84 -15.78 14.48
C LEU A 13 -13.07 -17.10 14.22
N MET A 14 -12.12 -17.11 13.30
CA MET A 14 -11.29 -18.27 13.00
C MET A 14 -10.37 -18.61 14.18
N PHE A 15 -9.72 -17.62 14.79
CA PHE A 15 -8.89 -17.83 15.99
C PHE A 15 -9.74 -18.24 17.19
N ALA A 16 -10.92 -17.63 17.39
CA ALA A 16 -11.87 -18.06 18.42
C ALA A 16 -12.26 -19.54 18.27
N ALA A 17 -12.52 -19.99 17.04
CA ALA A 17 -12.79 -21.40 16.75
C ALA A 17 -11.57 -22.29 17.02
N PHE A 18 -10.36 -21.80 16.75
CA PHE A 18 -9.12 -22.51 17.05
C PHE A 18 -8.91 -22.71 18.56
N TYR A 19 -9.19 -21.70 19.38
CA TYR A 19 -9.16 -21.82 20.84
C TYR A 19 -10.23 -22.77 21.37
N ALA A 20 -11.45 -22.72 20.82
CA ALA A 20 -12.50 -23.66 21.16
C ALA A 20 -12.13 -25.11 20.80
N ALA A 21 -11.50 -25.33 19.64
CA ALA A 21 -10.99 -26.63 19.23
C ALA A 21 -9.88 -27.13 20.16
N MET A 22 -8.95 -26.25 20.58
CA MET A 22 -7.93 -26.59 21.57
C MET A 22 -8.54 -27.02 22.90
N GLN A 23 -9.60 -26.36 23.35
CA GLN A 23 -10.28 -26.80 24.57
C GLN A 23 -10.95 -28.16 24.42
N HIS A 24 -11.54 -28.47 23.25
CA HIS A 24 -12.12 -29.79 23.02
C HIS A 24 -11.08 -30.92 22.94
N LEU A 25 -9.86 -30.61 22.48
CA LEU A 25 -8.76 -31.57 22.39
C LEU A 25 -7.97 -31.70 23.70
N GLY A 26 -8.05 -30.71 24.59
CA GLY A 26 -7.40 -30.71 25.90
C GLY A 26 -8.24 -31.39 26.98
N ALA A 27 -7.61 -32.18 27.83
CA ALA A 27 -8.27 -32.84 28.97
C ALA A 27 -8.52 -31.92 30.20
N GLY A 28 -8.44 -30.60 30.05
CA GLY A 28 -8.50 -29.64 31.17
C GLY A 28 -8.98 -28.24 30.76
N SER A 29 -9.14 -27.35 31.75
CA SER A 29 -9.56 -25.97 31.50
C SER A 29 -8.52 -25.21 30.68
N PHE A 30 -8.93 -24.64 29.55
CA PHE A 30 -8.03 -23.84 28.70
C PHE A 30 -7.59 -22.53 29.39
N PHE A 31 -8.46 -21.96 30.22
CA PHE A 31 -8.20 -20.70 30.92
C PHE A 31 -7.50 -20.91 32.26
N ALA A 32 -6.50 -20.06 32.56
CA ALA A 32 -5.72 -20.15 33.80
C ALA A 32 -6.55 -19.86 35.05
N ASN A 33 -7.65 -19.12 34.92
CA ASN A 33 -8.53 -18.71 36.01
C ASN A 33 -9.58 -19.77 36.40
N GLY A 34 -9.52 -20.99 35.84
CA GLY A 34 -10.50 -22.05 36.14
C GLY A 34 -11.93 -21.76 35.64
N GLN A 35 -12.10 -20.71 34.82
CA GLN A 35 -13.36 -20.35 34.20
C GLN A 35 -13.76 -21.39 33.14
N SER A 36 -15.05 -21.71 33.06
CA SER A 36 -15.57 -22.58 32.01
C SER A 36 -15.41 -21.91 30.64
N GLY A 37 -14.57 -22.47 29.78
CA GLY A 37 -14.43 -21.94 28.43
C GLY A 37 -15.69 -22.19 27.64
N ASN A 38 -16.45 -21.13 27.39
CA ASN A 38 -17.60 -21.14 26.51
C ASN A 38 -17.23 -20.43 25.20
N THR A 39 -18.03 -20.63 24.15
CA THR A 39 -17.82 -20.02 22.83
C THR A 39 -17.68 -18.50 22.91
N GLN A 40 -18.45 -17.85 23.77
CA GLN A 40 -18.47 -16.39 23.90
C GLN A 40 -17.20 -15.84 24.56
N THR A 41 -16.67 -16.56 25.55
CA THR A 41 -15.38 -16.26 26.18
C THR A 41 -14.23 -16.40 25.19
N PHE A 42 -14.24 -17.43 24.34
CA PHE A 42 -13.21 -17.60 23.30
C PHE A 42 -13.26 -16.50 22.24
N GLN A 43 -14.46 -16.13 21.82
CA GLN A 43 -14.64 -15.00 20.90
C GLN A 43 -14.12 -13.71 21.53
N TYR A 44 -14.50 -13.43 22.77
CA TYR A 44 -14.03 -12.26 23.48
C TYR A 44 -12.49 -12.24 23.64
N PHE A 45 -11.88 -13.35 24.06
CA PHE A 45 -10.42 -13.48 24.19
C PHE A 45 -9.71 -13.25 22.85
N SER A 46 -10.23 -13.84 21.77
CA SER A 46 -9.71 -13.66 20.41
C SER A 46 -9.81 -12.20 19.96
N PHE A 47 -10.99 -11.59 20.04
CA PHE A 47 -11.16 -10.19 19.63
C PHE A 47 -10.31 -9.22 20.45
N THR A 48 -10.21 -9.40 21.76
CA THR A 48 -9.36 -8.56 22.63
C THR A 48 -7.87 -8.77 22.37
N THR A 49 -7.44 -9.97 21.99
CA THR A 49 -6.06 -10.25 21.59
C THR A 49 -5.75 -9.67 20.20
N LEU A 50 -6.63 -9.92 19.22
CA LEU A 50 -6.53 -9.42 17.84
C LEU A 50 -6.48 -7.89 17.78
N THR A 51 -7.31 -7.23 18.61
CA THR A 51 -7.33 -5.76 18.75
C THR A 51 -6.27 -5.22 19.71
N THR A 52 -5.45 -6.09 20.32
CA THR A 52 -4.40 -5.75 21.29
C THR A 52 -4.92 -5.02 22.55
N LEU A 53 -6.20 -5.19 22.90
CA LEU A 53 -6.76 -4.66 24.15
C LEU A 53 -6.26 -5.42 25.38
N GLY A 54 -6.26 -6.75 25.32
CA GLY A 54 -5.66 -7.63 26.34
C GLY A 54 -6.07 -7.32 27.79
N TYR A 55 -7.37 -7.28 28.10
CA TYR A 55 -7.86 -6.96 29.45
C TYR A 55 -7.33 -7.89 30.56
N GLY A 56 -6.89 -9.10 30.21
CA GLY A 56 -6.27 -10.04 31.15
C GLY A 56 -7.25 -10.79 32.07
N ASP A 57 -8.54 -10.59 31.86
CA ASP A 57 -9.64 -11.33 32.47
C ASP A 57 -9.68 -12.81 32.03
N PHE A 58 -9.37 -13.05 30.75
CA PHE A 58 -9.19 -14.39 30.20
C PHE A 58 -7.76 -14.56 29.69
N THR A 59 -7.06 -15.58 30.20
CA THR A 59 -5.68 -15.88 29.81
C THR A 59 -5.50 -17.36 29.52
N ALA A 60 -4.77 -17.69 28.45
CA ALA A 60 -4.44 -19.07 28.12
C ALA A 60 -3.50 -19.66 29.19
N ALA A 61 -3.92 -20.77 29.80
CA ALA A 61 -3.11 -21.50 30.77
C ALA A 61 -1.96 -22.27 30.11
N SER A 62 -2.18 -22.74 28.88
CA SER A 62 -1.23 -23.58 28.15
C SER A 62 -0.21 -22.76 27.37
N ASP A 63 1.04 -23.25 27.33
CA ASP A 63 2.11 -22.65 26.52
C ASP A 63 1.74 -22.56 25.04
N GLY A 64 1.03 -23.59 24.52
CA GLY A 64 0.50 -23.60 23.16
C GLY A 64 -0.56 -22.52 22.91
N GLY A 65 -1.48 -22.31 23.86
CA GLY A 65 -2.49 -21.25 23.74
C GLY A 65 -1.88 -19.85 23.76
N ARG A 66 -0.82 -19.64 24.56
CA ARG A 66 -0.07 -18.38 24.60
C ARG A 66 0.65 -18.10 23.28
N ALA A 67 1.30 -19.10 22.68
CA ALA A 67 1.96 -18.95 21.39
C ALA A 67 0.97 -18.53 20.28
N ILE A 68 -0.23 -19.12 20.28
CA ILE A 68 -1.27 -18.78 19.30
C ILE A 68 -1.80 -17.36 19.53
N ALA A 69 -2.00 -16.95 20.79
CA ALA A 69 -2.39 -15.58 21.12
C ALA A 69 -1.38 -14.54 20.62
N VAL A 70 -0.08 -14.83 20.72
CA VAL A 70 0.96 -13.95 20.16
C VAL A 70 0.87 -13.90 18.63
N MET A 71 0.68 -15.04 17.97
CA MET A 71 0.51 -15.09 16.51
C MET A 71 -0.75 -14.35 16.03
N GLU A 72 -1.85 -14.46 16.79
CA GLU A 72 -3.08 -13.72 16.54
C GLU A 72 -2.86 -12.21 16.62
N ALA A 73 -2.22 -11.73 17.69
CA ALA A 73 -1.92 -10.31 17.87
C ALA A 73 -1.04 -9.75 16.73
N LEU A 74 0.00 -10.49 16.32
CA LEU A 74 0.85 -10.12 15.19
C LEU A 74 0.06 -10.07 13.87
N THR A 75 -0.79 -11.05 13.63
CA THR A 75 -1.65 -11.11 12.44
C THR A 75 -2.61 -9.93 12.39
N GLY A 76 -3.25 -9.60 13.53
CA GLY A 76 -4.15 -8.45 13.66
C GLY A 76 -3.47 -7.13 13.33
N GLN A 77 -2.26 -6.91 13.86
CA GLN A 77 -1.48 -5.68 13.60
C GLN A 77 -1.03 -5.57 12.14
N ILE A 78 -0.53 -6.65 11.54
CA ILE A 78 -0.13 -6.65 10.12
C ILE A 78 -1.34 -6.38 9.22
N PHE A 79 -2.49 -6.98 9.52
CA PHE A 79 -3.73 -6.74 8.79
C PHE A 79 -4.18 -5.28 8.89
N LEU A 80 -4.23 -4.72 10.10
CA LEU A 80 -4.63 -3.32 10.31
C LEU A 80 -3.66 -2.34 9.63
N ALA A 81 -2.35 -2.56 9.76
CA ALA A 81 -1.34 -1.71 9.12
C ALA A 81 -1.47 -1.71 7.59
N THR A 82 -1.62 -2.88 6.98
CA THR A 82 -1.79 -3.01 5.52
C THR A 82 -3.13 -2.42 5.04
N LEU A 83 -4.21 -2.63 5.80
CA LEU A 83 -5.52 -2.04 5.52
C LEU A 83 -5.44 -0.51 5.52
N VAL A 84 -4.83 0.08 6.55
CA VAL A 84 -4.66 1.53 6.66
C VAL A 84 -3.78 2.05 5.53
N ALA A 85 -2.66 1.40 5.22
CA ALA A 85 -1.79 1.81 4.11
C ALA A 85 -2.52 1.81 2.76
N ARG A 86 -3.34 0.77 2.48
CA ARG A 86 -4.15 0.66 1.27
C ARG A 86 -5.26 1.71 1.24
N LEU A 87 -5.90 1.97 2.37
CA LEU A 87 -6.93 2.99 2.50
C LEU A 87 -6.35 4.38 2.22
N VAL A 88 -5.22 4.71 2.83
CA VAL A 88 -4.50 5.97 2.62
C VAL A 88 -4.02 6.11 1.18
N ALA A 89 -3.50 5.05 0.56
CA ALA A 89 -3.11 5.06 -0.85
C ALA A 89 -4.31 5.29 -1.78
N ALA A 90 -5.47 4.69 -1.48
CA ALA A 90 -6.70 4.90 -2.23
C ALA A 90 -7.20 6.35 -2.14
N PHE A 91 -7.10 6.98 -0.97
CA PHE A 91 -7.41 8.41 -0.80
C PHE A 91 -6.36 9.34 -1.45
N ARG A 92 -5.14 8.86 -1.71
CA ARG A 92 -4.04 9.63 -2.30
C ARG A 92 -3.94 9.54 -3.83
N ALA A 93 -4.75 8.73 -4.51
CA ALA A 93 -4.75 8.64 -5.97
C ALA A 93 -5.62 9.75 -6.62
N PRO A 94 -5.19 10.37 -7.74
CA PRO A 94 -4.16 11.39 -7.85
C PRO A 94 -4.76 12.77 -8.17
N ALA A 95 -4.39 13.80 -7.40
CA ALA A 95 -4.62 15.21 -7.78
C ALA A 95 -3.56 15.76 -8.75
N GLU A 96 -2.70 14.90 -9.31
CA GLU A 96 -1.54 15.33 -10.10
C GLU A 96 -1.37 14.53 -11.39
N GLN A 97 -2.43 14.51 -12.20
CA GLN A 97 -2.25 14.59 -13.66
C GLN A 97 -2.35 16.07 -14.05
N ALA A 98 -1.54 16.92 -13.41
CA ALA A 98 -1.26 18.23 -13.96
C ALA A 98 -0.45 17.98 -15.23
N HIS A 99 -1.15 17.98 -16.37
CA HIS A 99 -0.57 17.99 -17.71
C HIS A 99 0.74 18.79 -17.67
N PRO A 100 1.90 18.20 -18.01
CA PRO A 100 3.03 19.03 -18.38
C PRO A 100 2.53 19.87 -19.55
N VAL A 101 2.34 21.16 -19.28
CA VAL A 101 1.98 22.18 -20.27
C VAL A 101 2.84 21.86 -21.48
N THR A 102 2.16 21.45 -22.55
CA THR A 102 2.74 21.20 -23.87
C THR A 102 3.78 22.27 -24.07
N ALA A 103 5.06 21.85 -24.03
CA ALA A 103 6.18 22.71 -24.26
C ALA A 103 5.85 23.45 -25.55
N ARG A 104 5.54 24.74 -25.42
CA ARG A 104 5.16 25.60 -26.53
C ARG A 104 6.21 25.38 -27.59
N ARG A 105 5.81 24.77 -28.70
CA ARG A 105 6.61 24.74 -29.91
C ARG A 105 6.66 26.17 -30.42
N TRP A 106 7.55 26.96 -29.84
CA TRP A 106 7.86 28.30 -30.28
C TRP A 106 8.42 28.21 -31.70
N ARG A 107 7.69 28.77 -32.66
CA ARG A 107 8.17 29.02 -34.04
C ARG A 107 8.55 30.49 -34.11
N PRO A 108 9.82 30.85 -34.37
CA PRO A 108 10.18 32.25 -34.59
C PRO A 108 9.48 32.78 -35.86
N PRO A 109 8.83 33.95 -35.82
CA PRO A 109 8.42 34.66 -37.02
C PRO A 109 9.68 35.26 -37.66
N GLY A 110 10.08 34.78 -38.83
CA GLY A 110 11.17 35.40 -39.59
C GLY A 110 12.20 34.49 -40.24
N ALA A 111 11.87 33.23 -40.56
CA ALA A 111 12.70 32.44 -41.47
C ALA A 111 12.59 33.00 -42.91
N VAL A 112 13.23 34.16 -43.13
CA VAL A 112 13.44 34.77 -44.43
C VAL A 112 14.30 33.80 -45.25
N ARG A 113 13.68 33.18 -46.24
CA ARG A 113 14.39 32.45 -47.30
C ARG A 113 15.40 33.42 -47.93
N ARG A 114 16.68 33.34 -47.53
CA ARG A 114 17.75 34.05 -48.22
C ARG A 114 17.78 33.57 -49.67
N GLY A 115 17.62 34.52 -50.57
CA GLY A 115 17.69 34.32 -52.01
C GLY A 115 19.03 33.73 -52.45
N ALA A 116 18.96 32.96 -53.52
CA ALA A 116 20.11 32.47 -54.26
C ALA A 116 21.00 33.65 -54.72
N PRO A 117 22.33 33.53 -54.69
CA PRO A 117 23.20 34.60 -55.16
C PRO A 117 23.08 34.76 -56.68
N MET A 118 22.66 35.95 -57.06
CA MET A 118 22.64 36.50 -58.41
C MET A 118 24.07 36.55 -58.95
N SER A 119 24.33 35.81 -60.04
CA SER A 119 25.63 35.78 -60.72
C SER A 119 25.86 37.13 -61.41
N TYR A 120 26.77 37.95 -60.87
CA TYR A 120 27.20 39.20 -61.50
C TYR A 120 28.61 39.02 -62.07
N GLY A 121 28.73 39.34 -63.35
CA GLY A 121 29.95 39.22 -64.13
C GLY A 121 31.13 39.97 -63.51
N ARG A 122 32.28 39.30 -63.48
CA ARG A 122 33.58 39.94 -63.34
C ARG A 122 34.21 40.07 -64.71
N GLN A 123 34.20 41.30 -65.22
CA GLN A 123 35.13 41.75 -66.24
C GLN A 123 35.91 42.93 -65.64
N PRO A 124 37.23 42.79 -65.49
CA PRO A 124 38.09 43.96 -65.50
C PRO A 124 39.04 43.90 -66.69
N ALA A 125 39.01 44.99 -67.44
CA ALA A 125 39.91 45.32 -68.53
C ALA A 125 41.37 45.17 -68.11
N ARG A 126 42.14 44.39 -68.88
CA ARG A 126 43.61 44.35 -68.78
C ARG A 126 44.21 45.03 -70.00
N ASN A 127 44.46 46.33 -69.85
CA ASN A 127 45.27 47.15 -70.74
C ASN A 127 46.77 46.92 -70.44
N ARG A 128 47.55 46.50 -71.44
CA ARG A 128 49.01 46.71 -71.59
C ARG A 128 49.41 46.19 -72.98
N SER A 129 49.59 47.04 -73.98
CA SER A 129 50.80 47.83 -74.29
C SER A 129 51.91 47.04 -74.98
N ARG A 130 52.28 47.49 -76.19
CA ARG A 130 53.60 47.39 -76.85
C ARG A 130 54.05 45.95 -77.16
N ASN A 131 54.14 45.54 -78.42
CA ASN A 131 55.08 45.99 -79.45
C ASN A 131 54.63 45.45 -80.82
#